data_AF-A0A4S3FUF2-F1
#
_entry.id   AF-A0A4S3FUF2-F1
#
_cell.length_a   1.000
_cell.length_b   1.000
_cell.length_c   1.000
_cell.angle_alpha   90.00
_cell.angle_beta   90.00
_cell.angle_gamma   90.00
#
_symmetry.space_group_name_H-M   'P 1'
#
loop_
_entity.id
_entity.type
_entity.pdbx_description
1 polymer ?
#
loop_
_entity_poly.entity_id
_entity_poly.type
_entity_poly.pdbx_seq_one_letter_code
_entity_poly.pdbx_strand_id
1 'polypeptide(L)'
;MNIRLLALAAACTLTLLAACGGSHDGVPLGEFPAMTKTEGDAPFELKAPTSKSPAAFSFDSSDKKVATISGNVVTVLAAGTTTITARQGELGSYNPTSTSAVLTVKARECTAPLENQGGQCVAPVGTAGYVSHEGLSWTPATVALTWAQADTYCKSTKIQEQTGWRLPSQFELAALVNSGMLSDKKWAAGDAWTATAGSATDSHFAVNLASGAANAYPKENKAYVTCVRP
;
A
#
# COMPACT_ATOMS: atom_id res chain seq x y z
N MET A 1 -40.81 -33.91 23.06
CA MET A 1 -40.05 -33.26 24.15
C MET A 1 -39.26 -32.13 23.52
N ASN A 2 -39.81 -30.91 23.63
CA ASN A 2 -39.23 -29.65 23.16
C ASN A 2 -37.92 -29.35 23.91
N ILE A 3 -37.00 -28.60 23.28
CA ILE A 3 -36.41 -27.39 23.87
C ILE A 3 -35.86 -26.52 22.74
N ARG A 4 -36.41 -25.30 22.64
CA ARG A 4 -35.87 -24.18 21.85
C ARG A 4 -34.71 -23.58 22.64
N LEU A 5 -33.56 -23.40 22.00
CA LEU A 5 -32.46 -22.62 22.56
C LEU A 5 -32.67 -21.15 22.19
N LEU A 6 -33.24 -20.36 23.11
CA LEU A 6 -33.23 -18.90 23.03
C LEU A 6 -31.83 -18.39 23.37
N ALA A 7 -31.30 -17.51 22.53
CA ALA A 7 -30.13 -16.71 22.84
C ALA A 7 -30.45 -15.78 24.03
N LEU A 8 -29.69 -15.94 25.12
CA LEU A 8 -29.74 -15.06 26.27
C LEU A 8 -28.97 -13.77 25.93
N ALA A 9 -29.69 -12.66 25.75
CA ALA A 9 -29.10 -11.33 25.75
C ALA A 9 -28.63 -11.01 27.18
N ALA A 10 -27.32 -10.96 27.40
CA ALA A 10 -26.74 -10.45 28.64
C ALA A 10 -26.80 -8.92 28.62
N ALA A 11 -27.94 -8.36 29.06
CA ALA A 11 -28.02 -6.96 29.44
C ALA A 11 -27.32 -6.80 30.80
N CYS A 12 -26.04 -6.44 30.78
CA CYS A 12 -25.31 -6.05 31.99
C CYS A 12 -25.75 -4.64 32.37
N THR A 13 -26.67 -4.56 33.33
CA THR A 13 -27.11 -3.33 33.98
C THR A 13 -25.92 -2.73 34.73
N LEU A 14 -25.31 -1.69 34.15
CA LEU A 14 -24.28 -0.91 34.80
C LEU A 14 -24.94 -0.12 35.95
N THR A 15 -24.76 -0.61 37.17
CA THR A 15 -25.10 0.10 38.40
C THR A 15 -24.20 1.33 38.49
N LEU A 16 -24.80 2.51 38.29
CA LEU A 16 -24.10 3.78 38.48
C LEU A 16 -23.86 3.97 39.99
N LEU A 17 -22.68 3.60 40.48
CA LEU A 17 -22.23 4.11 41.78
C LEU A 17 -21.95 5.60 41.60
N ALA A 18 -22.78 6.42 42.24
CA ALA A 18 -22.47 7.81 42.51
C ALA A 18 -21.19 7.87 43.35
N ALA A 19 -20.08 8.27 42.74
CA ALA A 19 -18.89 8.67 43.46
C ALA A 19 -19.06 10.15 43.86
N CYS A 20 -19.02 10.39 45.16
CA CYS A 20 -19.04 11.72 45.77
C CYS A 20 -17.85 12.56 45.29
N GLY A 21 -18.08 13.86 45.09
CA GLY A 21 -17.05 14.83 44.67
C GLY A 21 -15.85 14.85 45.61
N GLY A 22 -14.72 14.39 45.11
CA GLY A 22 -13.38 14.69 45.59
C GLY A 22 -12.59 15.27 44.42
N SER A 23 -11.67 16.20 44.69
CA SER A 23 -10.87 16.98 43.73
C SER A 23 -9.80 16.14 42.99
N HIS A 24 -10.17 14.97 42.48
CA HIS A 24 -9.31 14.03 41.75
C HIS A 24 -9.69 13.88 40.28
N ASP A 25 -10.57 14.73 39.76
CA ASP A 25 -10.79 14.79 38.32
C ASP A 25 -9.51 15.30 37.65
N GLY A 26 -8.88 14.45 36.83
CA GLY A 26 -7.69 14.79 36.07
C GLY A 26 -7.88 16.04 35.22
N VAL A 27 -6.79 16.67 34.78
CA VAL A 27 -6.88 17.87 33.94
C VAL A 27 -7.69 17.54 32.67
N PRO A 28 -8.75 18.30 32.34
CA PRO A 28 -9.49 18.09 31.10
C PRO A 28 -8.56 18.23 29.89
N LEU A 29 -8.52 17.21 29.05
CA LEU A 29 -7.76 17.21 27.81
C LEU A 29 -8.65 17.69 26.66
N GLY A 30 -8.06 18.44 25.72
CA GLY A 30 -8.69 18.80 24.47
C GLY A 30 -8.87 17.62 23.52
N GLU A 31 -9.34 17.92 22.31
CA GLU A 31 -9.59 16.88 21.31
C GLU A 31 -8.33 16.11 20.93
N PHE A 32 -8.50 14.80 20.80
CA PHE A 32 -7.53 13.90 20.19
C PHE A 32 -8.23 13.17 19.06
N PRO A 33 -8.21 13.73 17.83
CA PRO A 33 -9.04 13.24 16.74
C PRO A 33 -8.53 11.91 16.20
N ALA A 34 -9.44 11.12 15.62
CA ALA A 34 -9.09 9.92 14.89
C ALA A 34 -8.19 10.26 13.68
N MET A 35 -7.32 9.32 13.33
CA MET A 35 -6.32 9.48 12.28
C MET A 35 -6.52 8.41 11.21
N THR A 36 -6.32 8.76 9.95
CA THR A 36 -6.32 7.81 8.83
C THR A 36 -5.00 7.92 8.08
N LYS A 37 -4.36 6.78 7.86
CA LYS A 37 -3.10 6.62 7.12
C LYS A 37 -3.21 5.47 6.13
N THR A 38 -2.23 5.38 5.24
CA THR A 38 -2.08 4.26 4.30
C THR A 38 -0.78 3.53 4.58
N GLU A 39 -0.74 2.21 4.39
CA GLU A 39 0.51 1.47 4.47
C GLU A 39 1.60 2.06 3.55
N GLY A 40 2.83 2.13 4.06
CA GLY A 40 3.96 2.73 3.35
C GLY A 40 3.99 4.27 3.41
N ASP A 41 3.05 4.91 4.09
CA ASP A 41 3.18 6.33 4.43
C ASP A 41 4.45 6.56 5.28
N ALA A 42 5.11 7.69 5.05
CA ALA A 42 6.26 8.09 5.87
C ALA A 42 5.85 8.26 7.35
N PRO A 43 6.80 8.10 8.29
CA PRO A 43 6.54 8.38 9.70
C PRO A 43 5.98 9.78 9.90
N PHE A 44 5.06 9.94 10.86
CA PHE A 44 4.39 11.21 11.11
C PHE A 44 4.36 11.55 12.60
N GLU A 45 4.31 12.83 12.91
CA GLU A 45 4.25 13.31 14.29
C GLU A 45 2.81 13.38 14.81
N LEU A 46 2.62 12.97 16.06
CA LEU A 46 1.39 13.17 16.83
C LEU A 46 1.35 14.59 17.38
N LYS A 47 0.19 15.23 17.22
CA LYS A 47 -0.14 16.46 17.94
C LYS A 47 -0.75 16.09 19.29
N ALA A 48 -0.10 16.52 20.37
CA ALA A 48 -0.63 16.33 21.70
C ALA A 48 -2.00 17.06 21.88
N PRO A 49 -2.93 16.50 22.66
CA PRO A 49 -4.12 17.21 23.09
C PRO A 49 -3.76 18.49 23.84
N THR A 50 -4.63 19.51 23.79
CA THR A 50 -4.43 20.68 24.64
C THR A 50 -4.67 20.32 26.10
N SER A 51 -3.88 20.90 27.00
CA SER A 51 -4.01 20.71 28.44
C SER A 51 -3.56 21.96 29.18
N LYS A 52 -4.11 22.17 30.38
CA LYS A 52 -3.64 23.22 31.31
C LYS A 52 -2.42 22.79 32.13
N SER A 53 -2.10 21.50 32.18
CA SER A 53 -0.90 20.99 32.85
C SER A 53 0.32 21.16 31.93
N PRO A 54 1.49 21.60 32.46
CA PRO A 54 2.73 21.67 31.70
C PRO A 54 3.47 20.33 31.61
N ALA A 55 2.92 19.24 32.15
CA ALA A 55 3.52 17.91 32.06
C ALA A 55 3.60 17.43 30.61
N ALA A 56 4.70 16.76 30.26
CA ALA A 56 4.89 16.20 28.93
C ALA A 56 3.91 15.05 28.65
N PHE A 57 3.54 14.89 27.38
CA PHE A 57 2.75 13.75 26.93
C PHE A 57 3.66 12.57 26.58
N SER A 58 3.18 11.39 26.92
CA SER A 58 3.68 10.12 26.40
C SER A 58 2.60 9.45 25.56
N PHE A 59 3.01 8.70 24.54
CA PHE A 59 2.10 8.06 23.61
C PHE A 59 2.39 6.56 23.54
N ASP A 60 1.33 5.76 23.44
CA ASP A 60 1.42 4.32 23.27
C ASP A 60 0.39 3.84 22.23
N SER A 61 0.72 2.73 21.57
CA SER A 61 -0.15 2.07 20.58
C SER A 61 -0.59 0.73 21.14
N SER A 62 -1.90 0.47 21.14
CA SER A 62 -2.45 -0.81 21.61
C SER A 62 -2.00 -2.00 20.75
N ASP A 63 -1.73 -1.78 19.46
CA ASP A 63 -1.20 -2.80 18.55
C ASP A 63 0.08 -2.31 17.84
N LYS A 64 1.22 -2.86 18.27
CA LYS A 64 2.55 -2.59 17.71
C LYS A 64 2.83 -3.31 16.40
N LYS A 65 1.93 -4.18 15.91
CA LYS A 65 2.00 -4.76 14.56
C LYS A 65 1.42 -3.80 13.51
N VAL A 66 0.48 -2.94 13.91
CA VAL A 66 -0.13 -1.91 13.03
C VAL A 66 0.72 -0.65 13.02
N ALA A 67 1.08 -0.13 14.19
CA ALA A 67 1.91 1.06 14.32
C ALA A 67 2.74 1.07 15.61
N THR A 68 3.98 1.55 15.52
CA THR A 68 4.87 1.79 16.66
C THR A 68 5.06 3.28 16.90
N ILE A 69 5.38 3.66 18.14
CA ILE A 69 5.58 5.07 18.52
C ILE A 69 6.91 5.22 19.26
N SER A 70 7.71 6.20 18.85
CA SER A 70 8.92 6.64 19.54
C SER A 70 8.83 8.14 19.79
N GLY A 71 8.76 8.55 21.06
CA GLY A 71 8.43 9.93 21.42
C GLY A 71 7.00 10.29 20.97
N ASN A 72 6.87 11.23 20.04
CA ASN A 72 5.62 11.57 19.37
C ASN A 72 5.57 11.11 17.91
N VAL A 73 6.57 10.37 17.41
CA VAL A 73 6.64 9.93 16.01
C VAL A 73 6.02 8.54 15.88
N VAL A 74 5.01 8.42 15.02
CA VAL A 74 4.37 7.16 14.65
C VAL A 74 5.03 6.60 13.40
N THR A 75 5.41 5.32 13.46
CA THR A 75 5.81 4.53 12.28
C THR A 75 4.70 3.53 11.96
N VAL A 76 4.15 3.65 10.75
CA VAL A 76 3.13 2.73 10.21
C VAL A 76 3.81 1.46 9.72
N LEU A 77 3.29 0.30 10.12
CA LEU A 77 3.87 -1.00 9.78
C LEU A 77 2.96 -1.84 8.87
N ALA A 78 1.66 -1.90 9.19
CA ALA A 78 0.71 -2.72 8.45
C ALA A 78 -0.71 -2.13 8.54
N ALA A 79 -1.56 -2.54 7.60
CA ALA A 79 -2.97 -2.22 7.55
C ALA A 79 -3.70 -2.80 8.76
N GLY A 80 -4.65 -2.03 9.27
CA GLY A 80 -5.38 -2.39 10.47
C GLY A 80 -5.80 -1.17 11.27
N THR A 81 -6.37 -1.43 12.43
CA THR A 81 -6.84 -0.39 13.34
C THR A 81 -6.15 -0.57 14.68
N THR A 82 -5.60 0.51 15.24
CA THR A 82 -5.02 0.53 16.58
C THR A 82 -5.50 1.76 17.35
N THR A 83 -5.55 1.66 18.67
CA THR A 83 -5.85 2.78 19.54
C THR A 83 -4.54 3.42 20.00
N ILE A 84 -4.40 4.72 19.77
CA ILE A 84 -3.30 5.52 20.29
C ILE A 84 -3.78 6.19 21.57
N THR A 85 -3.04 6.01 22.66
CA THR A 85 -3.32 6.65 23.95
C THR A 85 -2.30 7.74 24.22
N ALA A 86 -2.77 8.96 24.43
CA ALA A 86 -1.99 10.09 24.91
C ALA A 86 -2.14 10.18 26.43
N ARG A 87 -1.03 10.05 27.17
CA ARG A 87 -0.99 10.12 28.63
C ARG A 87 -0.21 11.34 29.07
N GLN A 88 -0.84 12.15 29.91
CA GLN A 88 -0.17 13.23 30.61
C GLN A 88 0.00 12.83 32.08
N GLY A 89 1.25 12.78 32.52
CA GLY A 89 1.60 12.39 33.88
C GLY A 89 1.21 13.45 34.92
N GLU A 90 1.38 13.08 36.19
CA GLU A 90 1.22 13.99 37.32
C GLU A 90 2.34 15.04 37.32
N LEU A 91 2.00 16.29 37.67
CA LEU A 91 2.99 17.34 37.90
C LEU A 91 2.45 18.35 38.91
N GLY A 92 3.01 18.38 40.12
CA GLY A 92 2.52 19.26 41.19
C GLY A 92 1.06 18.97 41.51
N SER A 93 0.19 19.98 41.45
CA SER A 93 -1.24 19.82 41.72
C SER A 93 -2.07 19.29 40.53
N TYR A 94 -1.43 19.00 39.39
CA TYR A 94 -2.11 18.44 38.22
C TYR A 94 -2.12 16.92 38.29
N ASN A 95 -3.29 16.35 38.58
CA ASN A 95 -3.50 14.90 38.56
C ASN A 95 -3.28 14.31 37.15
N PRO A 96 -2.81 13.06 37.03
CA PRO A 96 -2.59 12.40 35.74
C PRO A 96 -3.90 12.22 34.97
N THR A 97 -3.81 12.28 33.64
CA THR A 97 -4.97 12.16 32.74
C THR A 97 -4.57 11.50 31.43
N SER A 98 -5.53 10.93 30.72
CA SER A 98 -5.28 10.32 29.41
C SER A 98 -6.49 10.43 28.49
N THR A 99 -6.23 10.48 27.20
CA THR A 99 -7.25 10.39 26.14
C THR A 99 -6.76 9.45 25.04
N SER A 100 -7.67 8.95 24.21
CA SER A 100 -7.34 8.00 23.16
C SER A 100 -8.03 8.33 21.85
N ALA A 101 -7.34 8.03 20.75
CA ALA A 101 -7.84 8.18 19.40
C ALA A 101 -7.61 6.89 18.61
N VAL A 102 -8.49 6.62 17.65
CA VAL A 102 -8.33 5.51 16.72
C VAL A 102 -7.40 5.93 15.58
N LEU A 103 -6.37 5.13 15.31
CA LEU A 103 -5.58 5.19 14.09
C LEU A 103 -6.04 4.06 13.16
N THR A 104 -6.57 4.43 12.01
CA THR A 104 -6.93 3.49 10.94
C THR A 104 -5.86 3.55 9.86
N VAL A 105 -5.17 2.44 9.63
CA VAL A 105 -4.24 2.26 8.52
C VAL A 105 -4.94 1.47 7.43
N LYS A 106 -5.20 2.12 6.31
CA LYS A 106 -5.74 1.49 5.11
C LYS A 106 -4.66 0.69 4.41
N ALA A 107 -5.05 -0.47 3.88
CA ALA A 107 -4.19 -1.21 2.96
C ALA A 107 -3.84 -0.33 1.77
N ARG A 108 -2.62 -0.48 1.26
CA ARG A 108 -2.25 0.18 0.02
C ARG A 108 -3.00 -0.50 -1.14
N GLU A 109 -3.83 0.28 -1.82
CA GLU A 109 -4.48 -0.14 -3.05
C GLU A 109 -3.44 -0.18 -4.17
N CYS A 110 -3.18 -1.37 -4.70
CA CYS A 110 -2.33 -1.57 -5.86
C CYS A 110 -3.20 -1.87 -7.08
N THR A 111 -2.93 -1.22 -8.20
CA THR A 111 -3.61 -1.55 -9.45
C THR A 111 -3.08 -2.89 -9.94
N ALA A 112 -3.98 -3.85 -10.17
CA ALA A 112 -3.62 -5.13 -10.77
C ALA A 112 -2.76 -4.90 -12.03
N PRO A 113 -1.64 -5.64 -12.16
CA PRO A 113 -1.35 -6.92 -11.52
C PRO A 113 -0.45 -6.79 -10.27
N LEU A 114 -0.19 -5.58 -9.79
CA LEU A 114 0.67 -5.36 -8.65
C LEU A 114 0.03 -5.88 -7.38
N GLU A 115 0.85 -6.44 -6.52
CA GLU A 115 0.47 -6.90 -5.20
C GLU A 115 1.07 -5.98 -4.15
N ASN A 116 0.32 -5.70 -3.09
CA ASN A 116 0.81 -4.96 -1.95
C ASN A 116 1.69 -5.88 -1.10
N GLN A 117 2.99 -5.57 -1.03
CA GLN A 117 3.94 -6.21 -0.14
C GLN A 117 4.50 -5.17 0.82
N GLY A 118 3.99 -5.16 2.06
CA GLY A 118 4.48 -4.28 3.12
C GLY A 118 4.30 -2.79 2.83
N GLY A 119 3.19 -2.39 2.19
CA GLY A 119 2.93 -1.00 1.85
C GLY A 119 3.65 -0.51 0.60
N GLN A 120 4.18 -1.41 -0.22
CA GLN A 120 4.72 -1.11 -1.55
C GLN A 120 4.01 -1.96 -2.60
N CYS A 121 3.72 -1.36 -3.75
CA CYS A 121 3.20 -2.10 -4.90
C CYS A 121 4.37 -2.70 -5.67
N VAL A 122 4.44 -4.02 -5.68
CA VAL A 122 5.51 -4.78 -6.33
C VAL A 122 4.93 -5.78 -7.32
N ALA A 123 5.73 -6.17 -8.31
CA ALA A 123 5.35 -7.18 -9.27
C ALA A 123 5.18 -8.55 -8.56
N PRO A 124 4.13 -9.33 -8.90
CA PRO A 124 3.94 -10.66 -8.34
C PRO A 124 5.12 -11.57 -8.69
N VAL A 125 5.50 -12.44 -7.76
CA VAL A 125 6.62 -13.36 -7.97
C VAL A 125 6.20 -14.44 -8.96
N GLY A 126 6.58 -14.27 -10.22
CA GLY A 126 6.34 -15.23 -11.29
C GLY A 126 7.43 -16.29 -11.40
N THR A 127 7.09 -17.44 -11.98
CA THR A 127 8.09 -18.45 -12.43
C THR A 127 8.73 -18.09 -13.77
N ALA A 128 8.20 -17.06 -14.44
CA ALA A 128 8.77 -16.52 -15.66
C ALA A 128 10.02 -15.69 -15.35
N GLY A 129 11.07 -15.90 -16.12
CA GLY A 129 12.40 -15.35 -15.85
C GLY A 129 12.60 -13.95 -16.42
N TYR A 130 13.38 -13.14 -15.71
CA TYR A 130 13.94 -11.89 -16.25
C TYR A 130 14.94 -12.19 -17.36
N VAL A 131 15.13 -11.23 -18.25
CA VAL A 131 16.08 -11.33 -19.36
C VAL A 131 16.93 -10.07 -19.42
N SER A 132 18.19 -10.19 -19.84
CA SER A 132 19.05 -9.05 -20.13
C SER A 132 19.53 -9.13 -21.57
N HIS A 133 19.37 -8.04 -22.32
CA HIS A 133 19.77 -7.95 -23.73
C HIS A 133 20.21 -6.52 -24.04
N GLU A 134 21.36 -6.37 -24.70
CA GLU A 134 21.91 -5.06 -25.10
C GLU A 134 22.01 -4.03 -23.95
N GLY A 135 22.40 -4.49 -22.76
CA GLY A 135 22.50 -3.64 -21.57
C GLY A 135 21.16 -3.25 -20.96
N LEU A 136 20.05 -3.75 -21.48
CA LEU A 136 18.71 -3.55 -20.94
C LEU A 136 18.29 -4.78 -20.13
N SER A 137 17.72 -4.54 -18.96
CA SER A 137 17.07 -5.55 -18.12
C SER A 137 15.57 -5.54 -18.36
N TRP A 138 14.98 -6.73 -18.44
CA TRP A 138 13.60 -6.95 -18.88
C TRP A 138 12.83 -7.78 -17.86
N THR A 139 11.60 -7.34 -17.57
CA THR A 139 10.69 -8.06 -16.68
C THR A 139 9.86 -9.08 -17.47
N PRO A 140 9.52 -10.23 -16.89
CA PRO A 140 8.69 -11.20 -17.58
C PRO A 140 7.30 -10.67 -17.96
N ALA A 141 6.87 -10.93 -19.19
CA ALA A 141 5.53 -10.63 -19.66
C ALA A 141 4.54 -11.72 -19.23
N THR A 142 3.83 -11.50 -18.12
CA THR A 142 2.90 -12.51 -17.53
C THR A 142 1.46 -12.03 -17.40
N VAL A 143 1.21 -10.75 -17.68
CA VAL A 143 -0.01 -10.03 -17.32
C VAL A 143 -0.43 -9.12 -18.46
N ALA A 144 -1.74 -9.06 -18.74
CA ALA A 144 -2.29 -8.25 -19.83
C ALA A 144 -3.12 -7.07 -19.31
N LEU A 145 -2.80 -5.85 -19.74
CA LEU A 145 -3.38 -4.58 -19.27
C LEU A 145 -3.72 -3.67 -20.45
N THR A 146 -4.51 -2.62 -20.19
CA THR A 146 -4.63 -1.51 -21.14
C THR A 146 -3.32 -0.74 -21.24
N TRP A 147 -3.12 0.02 -22.32
CA TRP A 147 -1.85 0.72 -22.52
C TRP A 147 -1.55 1.71 -21.38
N ALA A 148 -2.55 2.49 -20.95
CA ALA A 148 -2.38 3.46 -19.86
C ALA A 148 -2.04 2.80 -18.52
N GLN A 149 -2.62 1.62 -18.26
CA GLN A 149 -2.29 0.81 -17.09
C GLN A 149 -0.87 0.26 -17.17
N ALA A 150 -0.45 -0.23 -18.34
CA ALA A 150 0.89 -0.76 -18.58
C ALA A 150 1.98 0.32 -18.43
N ASP A 151 1.74 1.52 -18.97
CA ASP A 151 2.66 2.65 -18.84
C ASP A 151 2.81 3.10 -17.39
N THR A 152 1.69 3.21 -16.67
CA THR A 152 1.69 3.52 -15.23
C THR A 152 2.41 2.44 -14.44
N TYR A 153 2.11 1.15 -14.72
CA TYR A 153 2.73 0.00 -14.07
C TYR A 153 4.24 0.05 -14.18
N CYS A 154 4.80 0.25 -15.37
CA CYS A 154 6.24 0.32 -15.51
C CYS A 154 6.84 1.54 -14.81
N LYS A 155 6.20 2.72 -14.85
CA LYS A 155 6.79 3.96 -14.29
C LYS A 155 6.74 4.06 -12.77
N SER A 156 5.68 3.55 -12.14
CA SER A 156 5.43 3.76 -10.70
C SER A 156 5.92 2.63 -9.81
N THR A 157 6.27 1.49 -10.39
CA THR A 157 6.56 0.26 -9.64
C THR A 157 8.05 0.11 -9.32
N LYS A 158 8.33 -0.43 -8.13
CA LYS A 158 9.61 -1.05 -7.81
C LYS A 158 9.59 -2.52 -8.19
N ILE A 159 10.46 -2.92 -9.10
CA ILE A 159 10.59 -4.31 -9.53
C ILE A 159 11.97 -4.79 -9.11
N GLN A 160 12.03 -5.82 -8.24
CA GLN A 160 13.25 -6.26 -7.57
C GLN A 160 14.02 -5.13 -6.86
N GLU A 161 13.30 -4.29 -6.09
CA GLU A 161 13.85 -3.08 -5.43
C GLU A 161 14.40 -2.00 -6.38
N GLN A 162 14.31 -2.17 -7.70
CA GLN A 162 14.78 -1.21 -8.68
C GLN A 162 13.64 -0.30 -9.13
N THR A 163 13.93 0.99 -9.28
CA THR A 163 13.04 2.01 -9.87
C THR A 163 13.52 2.38 -11.28
N GLY A 164 12.77 3.24 -11.97
CA GLY A 164 13.16 3.76 -13.30
C GLY A 164 12.80 2.84 -14.46
N TRP A 165 11.86 1.92 -14.24
CA TRP A 165 11.31 1.06 -15.29
C TRP A 165 10.40 1.86 -16.24
N ARG A 166 10.32 1.40 -17.49
CA ARG A 166 9.41 1.95 -18.51
C ARG A 166 8.93 0.88 -19.46
N LEU A 167 7.90 1.17 -20.26
CA LEU A 167 7.61 0.38 -21.44
C LEU A 167 8.78 0.45 -22.45
N PRO A 168 9.08 -0.65 -23.16
CA PRO A 168 10.08 -0.65 -24.22
C PRO A 168 9.58 0.11 -25.44
N SER A 169 10.49 0.53 -26.31
CA SER A 169 10.14 0.90 -27.67
C SER A 169 9.85 -0.35 -28.51
N GLN A 170 9.19 -0.17 -29.65
CA GLN A 170 8.95 -1.26 -30.60
C GLN A 170 10.24 -1.94 -31.06
N PHE A 171 11.32 -1.18 -31.22
CA PHE A 171 12.58 -1.69 -31.73
C PHE A 171 13.33 -2.50 -30.67
N GLU A 172 13.35 -2.00 -29.43
CA GLU A 172 13.95 -2.75 -28.31
C GLU A 172 13.27 -4.10 -28.11
N LEU A 173 11.93 -4.13 -28.13
CA LEU A 173 11.20 -5.37 -27.89
C LEU A 173 11.29 -6.33 -29.08
N ALA A 174 11.24 -5.82 -30.32
CA ALA A 174 11.46 -6.67 -31.49
C ALA A 174 12.88 -7.26 -31.52
N ALA A 175 13.91 -6.49 -31.15
CA ALA A 175 15.27 -6.97 -31.04
C ALA A 175 15.39 -8.09 -29.99
N LEU A 176 14.80 -7.90 -28.82
CA LEU A 176 14.76 -8.94 -27.78
C LEU A 176 14.11 -10.23 -28.28
N VAL A 177 12.95 -10.16 -28.93
CA VAL A 177 12.26 -11.36 -29.45
C VAL A 177 13.13 -12.05 -30.50
N ASN A 178 13.67 -11.29 -31.46
CA ASN A 178 14.49 -11.83 -32.54
C ASN A 178 15.84 -12.39 -32.04
N SER A 179 16.30 -12.01 -30.86
CA SER A 179 17.51 -12.57 -30.24
C SER A 179 17.34 -14.02 -29.78
N GLY A 180 16.09 -14.51 -29.64
CA GLY A 180 15.79 -15.83 -29.10
C GLY A 180 15.94 -15.96 -27.57
N MET A 181 16.26 -14.88 -26.85
CA MET A 181 16.47 -14.93 -25.40
C MET A 181 15.21 -15.25 -24.58
N LEU A 182 14.03 -15.13 -25.19
CA LEU A 182 12.75 -15.48 -24.55
C LEU A 182 12.51 -16.99 -24.46
N SER A 183 13.27 -17.81 -25.19
CA SER A 183 13.19 -19.27 -25.10
C SER A 183 13.41 -19.74 -23.66
N ASP A 184 12.54 -20.65 -23.21
CA ASP A 184 12.50 -21.23 -21.86
C ASP A 184 12.26 -20.24 -20.71
N LYS A 185 11.99 -18.97 -21.00
CA LYS A 185 11.70 -17.96 -19.96
C LYS A 185 10.24 -17.97 -19.49
N LYS A 186 9.38 -18.78 -20.12
CA LYS A 186 7.96 -18.93 -19.77
C LYS A 186 7.19 -17.60 -19.82
N TRP A 187 7.62 -16.69 -20.68
CA TRP A 187 6.84 -15.50 -20.99
C TRP A 187 5.55 -15.91 -21.69
N ALA A 188 4.51 -15.09 -21.56
CA ALA A 188 3.24 -15.37 -22.19
C ALA A 188 3.37 -15.36 -23.73
N ALA A 189 2.58 -16.19 -24.40
CA ALA A 189 2.45 -16.17 -25.85
C ALA A 189 1.40 -15.12 -26.25
N GLY A 190 1.81 -14.12 -27.05
CA GLY A 190 0.94 -13.05 -27.54
C GLY A 190 1.68 -11.73 -27.71
N ASP A 191 0.94 -10.65 -27.87
CA ASP A 191 1.50 -9.32 -28.10
C ASP A 191 1.74 -8.58 -26.78
N ALA A 192 2.87 -7.87 -26.70
CA ALA A 192 3.21 -7.05 -25.55
C ALA A 192 3.36 -5.57 -25.91
N TRP A 193 2.83 -4.70 -25.05
CA TRP A 193 2.79 -3.26 -25.26
C TRP A 193 4.18 -2.64 -25.37
N THR A 194 4.26 -1.57 -26.17
CA THR A 194 5.41 -0.69 -26.29
C THR A 194 5.01 0.75 -26.01
N ALA A 195 5.98 1.60 -25.70
CA ALA A 195 5.81 3.05 -25.60
C ALA A 195 5.63 3.72 -26.97
N THR A 196 5.94 3.02 -28.08
CA THR A 196 5.88 3.60 -29.43
C THR A 196 4.43 3.80 -29.86
N ALA A 197 4.09 5.03 -30.24
CA ALA A 197 2.75 5.38 -30.74
C ALA A 197 2.45 4.62 -32.04
N GLY A 198 1.21 4.14 -32.17
CA GLY A 198 0.74 3.42 -33.34
C GLY A 198 0.37 4.35 -34.49
N SER A 199 0.11 3.77 -35.66
CA SER A 199 -0.30 4.52 -36.86
C SER A 199 -1.77 4.97 -36.84
N ALA A 200 -2.61 4.35 -36.00
CA ALA A 200 -4.00 4.75 -35.82
C ALA A 200 -4.15 5.77 -34.67
N THR A 201 -5.22 6.56 -34.72
CA THR A 201 -5.57 7.49 -33.63
C THR A 201 -5.73 6.73 -32.31
N ASP A 202 -5.11 7.26 -31.25
CA ASP A 202 -5.15 6.70 -29.89
C ASP A 202 -4.72 5.23 -29.79
N SER A 203 -3.69 4.86 -30.55
CA SER A 203 -3.12 3.51 -30.57
C SER A 203 -1.63 3.49 -30.20
N HIS A 204 -1.15 2.33 -29.78
CA HIS A 204 0.27 2.04 -29.59
C HIS A 204 0.65 0.74 -30.29
N PHE A 205 1.94 0.58 -30.59
CA PHE A 205 2.44 -0.70 -31.08
C PHE A 205 2.52 -1.72 -29.93
N ALA A 206 2.11 -2.94 -30.23
CA ALA A 206 2.44 -4.13 -29.46
C ALA A 206 3.25 -5.08 -30.33
N VAL A 207 4.23 -5.75 -29.74
CA VAL A 207 5.12 -6.70 -30.44
C VAL A 207 4.76 -8.11 -30.02
N ASN A 208 4.58 -8.99 -31.00
CA ASN A 208 4.34 -10.41 -30.75
C ASN A 208 5.59 -11.07 -30.14
N LEU A 209 5.44 -11.65 -28.96
CA LEU A 209 6.54 -12.24 -28.19
C LEU A 209 7.10 -13.54 -28.81
N ALA A 210 6.44 -14.11 -29.82
CA ALA A 210 6.94 -15.29 -30.54
C ALA A 210 7.56 -14.94 -31.90
N SER A 211 6.98 -13.98 -32.65
CA SER A 211 7.41 -13.66 -34.01
C SER A 211 8.18 -12.35 -34.17
N GLY A 212 8.16 -11.48 -33.16
CA GLY A 212 8.75 -10.13 -33.24
C GLY A 212 7.96 -9.15 -34.11
N ALA A 213 6.82 -9.56 -34.67
CA ALA A 213 5.97 -8.71 -35.49
C ALA A 213 5.30 -7.61 -34.65
N ALA A 214 5.34 -6.36 -35.13
CA ALA A 214 4.72 -5.23 -34.47
C ALA A 214 3.38 -4.86 -35.13
N ASN A 215 2.32 -4.73 -34.33
CA ASN A 215 1.00 -4.28 -34.78
C ASN A 215 0.49 -3.14 -33.89
N ALA A 216 -0.23 -2.18 -34.48
CA ALA A 216 -0.84 -1.10 -33.72
C ALA A 216 -2.22 -1.52 -33.19
N TYR A 217 -2.47 -1.30 -31.90
CA TYR A 217 -3.75 -1.58 -31.25
C TYR A 217 -4.28 -0.35 -30.51
N PRO A 218 -5.61 -0.13 -30.48
CA PRO A 218 -6.23 0.88 -29.64
C PRO A 218 -5.84 0.74 -28.16
N LYS A 219 -5.66 1.85 -27.44
CA LYS A 219 -5.17 1.85 -26.05
C LYS A 219 -6.06 1.11 -25.06
N GLU A 220 -7.36 0.98 -25.36
CA GLU A 220 -8.36 0.27 -24.56
C GLU A 220 -8.22 -1.25 -24.65
N ASN A 221 -7.53 -1.77 -25.68
CA ASN A 221 -7.26 -3.20 -25.78
C ASN A 221 -6.33 -3.66 -24.66
N LYS A 222 -6.34 -4.96 -24.36
CA LYS A 222 -5.39 -5.58 -23.45
C LYS A 222 -4.29 -6.27 -24.23
N ALA A 223 -3.04 -5.98 -23.87
CA ALA A 223 -1.85 -6.69 -24.35
C ALA A 223 -0.90 -6.93 -23.16
N TYR A 224 0.02 -7.86 -23.32
CA TYR A 224 0.96 -8.21 -22.26
C TYR A 224 1.90 -7.05 -21.90
N VAL A 225 2.38 -7.02 -20.67
CA VAL A 225 3.26 -5.94 -20.19
C VAL A 225 4.62 -6.51 -19.86
N THR A 226 5.64 -5.97 -20.51
CA THR A 226 7.04 -6.11 -20.10
C THR A 226 7.60 -4.72 -19.89
N CYS A 227 8.35 -4.52 -18.81
CA CYS A 227 9.08 -3.31 -18.53
C CYS A 227 10.57 -3.49 -18.81
N VAL A 228 11.22 -2.40 -19.17
CA VAL A 228 12.65 -2.36 -19.47
C VAL A 228 13.34 -1.28 -18.64
N ARG A 229 14.60 -1.53 -18.27
CA ARG A 229 15.46 -0.63 -17.51
C ARG A 229 16.94 -0.77 -17.96
N PRO A 230 17.70 0.33 -18.12
CA PRO A 230 19.15 0.30 -18.34
C PRO A 230 19.96 -0.18 -17.11
#